data_AF-A0A923VBC9-F1
#
_entry.id   AF-A0A923VBC9-F1
#
_cell.length_a   1.000
_cell.length_b   1.000
_cell.length_c   1.000
_cell.angle_alpha   90.00
_cell.angle_beta   90.00
_cell.angle_gamma   90.00
#
_symmetry.space_group_name_H-M   'P 1'
#
loop_
_entity.id
_entity.type
_entity.pdbx_description
1 polymer ?
#
loop_
_entity_poly.entity_id
_entity_poly.type
_entity_poly.pdbx_seq_one_letter_code
_entity_poly.pdbx_strand_id
1 'polypeptide(L)'
;MKQVITPATGKLGILIPGLGAVATTFIAGVEAVKKGIAKPIGSLTQMGNIRLGKRTEDRYPRINEFVPLADLNDIAFGGWDLYEDNVYESAVNAKVLDLPLLQSIKTELEAIKPMKAVFDKSYVSNLDGVNVKTGPTKYDLAMQVIEDIENFKIQNGCNRVVMVWCGSTEKYIQ
;
A
#
# COMPACT_ATOMS: atom_id res chain seq x y z
N MET A 1 19.44 -24.91 6.90
CA MET A 1 19.78 -24.22 5.63
C MET A 1 19.85 -22.72 5.92
N LYS A 2 20.94 -22.03 5.53
CA LYS A 2 20.94 -20.56 5.57
C LYS A 2 19.98 -20.08 4.49
N GLN A 3 18.87 -19.47 4.88
CA GLN A 3 17.96 -18.81 3.95
C GLN A 3 18.71 -17.65 3.31
N VAL A 4 18.92 -17.69 2.00
CA VAL A 4 19.52 -16.58 1.26
C VAL A 4 18.44 -15.51 1.11
N ILE A 5 18.56 -14.41 1.84
CA ILE A 5 17.65 -13.27 1.73
C ILE A 5 18.03 -12.52 0.45
N THR A 6 17.10 -12.48 -0.51
CA THR A 6 17.30 -11.72 -1.74
C THR A 6 17.45 -10.23 -1.42
N PRO A 7 18.42 -9.52 -2.02
CA PRO A 7 18.57 -8.08 -1.82
C PRO A 7 17.29 -7.31 -2.14
N ALA A 8 17.06 -6.20 -1.43
CA ALA A 8 15.92 -5.33 -1.69
C ALA A 8 16.14 -4.39 -2.88
N THR A 9 16.69 -4.90 -3.97
CA THR A 9 16.99 -4.11 -5.18
C THR A 9 15.77 -3.96 -6.07
N GLY A 10 15.74 -2.85 -6.81
CA GLY A 10 14.69 -2.53 -7.76
C GLY A 10 13.39 -2.05 -7.12
N LYS A 11 12.47 -1.58 -7.96
CA LYS A 11 11.24 -0.94 -7.50
C LYS A 11 10.26 -1.96 -6.90
N LEU A 12 9.68 -1.62 -5.76
CA LEU A 12 8.66 -2.41 -5.06
C LEU A 12 7.27 -1.84 -5.36
N GLY A 13 6.41 -2.67 -5.94
CA GLY A 13 4.98 -2.39 -6.04
C GLY A 13 4.25 -2.76 -4.76
N ILE A 14 3.45 -1.84 -4.20
CA ILE A 14 2.53 -2.13 -3.10
C ILE A 14 1.11 -1.94 -3.63
N LEU A 15 0.38 -3.05 -3.72
CA LEU A 15 -1.01 -3.09 -4.17
C LEU A 15 -1.97 -3.23 -3.00
N ILE A 16 -2.97 -2.35 -2.92
CA ILE A 16 -3.85 -2.24 -1.76
C ILE A 16 -5.32 -2.39 -2.20
N PRO A 17 -5.95 -3.55 -1.98
CA PRO A 17 -7.41 -3.66 -2.03
C PRO A 17 -8.01 -2.81 -0.91
N GLY A 18 -8.83 -1.82 -1.27
CA GLY A 18 -9.36 -0.79 -0.37
C GLY A 18 -8.45 0.43 -0.29
N LEU A 19 -8.68 1.43 -1.14
CA LEU A 19 -8.04 2.75 -1.12
C LEU A 19 -8.83 3.76 -0.28
N GLY A 20 -9.26 3.32 0.91
CA GLY A 20 -9.93 4.15 1.92
C GLY A 20 -8.95 4.81 2.89
N ALA A 21 -9.46 5.27 4.05
CA ALA A 21 -8.73 6.11 5.01
C ALA A 21 -7.34 5.60 5.42
N VAL A 22 -7.19 4.30 5.69
CA VAL A 22 -5.88 3.72 6.09
C VAL A 22 -4.89 3.76 4.94
N ALA A 23 -5.31 3.31 3.76
CA ALA A 23 -4.48 3.23 2.57
C ALA A 23 -4.04 4.63 2.11
N THR A 24 -4.97 5.59 2.04
CA THR A 24 -4.64 6.94 1.59
C THR A 24 -3.76 7.68 2.58
N THR A 25 -3.94 7.48 3.89
CA THR A 25 -3.05 8.02 4.92
C THR A 25 -1.65 7.43 4.80
N PHE A 26 -1.53 6.12 4.56
CA PHE A 26 -0.25 5.46 4.36
C PHE A 26 0.49 5.99 3.12
N ILE A 27 -0.19 6.06 1.97
CA ILE A 27 0.38 6.59 0.72
C ILE A 27 0.82 8.04 0.91
N ALA A 28 -0.07 8.89 1.44
CA ALA A 28 0.22 10.31 1.68
C ALA A 28 1.40 10.51 2.63
N GLY A 29 1.49 9.72 3.70
CA GLY A 29 2.63 9.76 4.63
C GLY A 29 3.95 9.41 3.95
N VAL A 30 3.96 8.38 3.08
CA VAL A 30 5.16 8.00 2.33
C VAL A 30 5.55 9.08 1.32
N GLU A 31 4.61 9.64 0.55
CA GLU A 31 4.90 10.72 -0.40
C GLU A 31 5.42 11.99 0.30
N ALA A 32 4.88 12.33 1.47
CA ALA A 32 5.39 13.44 2.27
C ALA A 32 6.82 13.20 2.78
N VAL A 33 7.15 11.96 3.16
CA VAL A 33 8.52 11.58 3.56
C VAL A 33 9.47 11.62 2.35
N LYS A 34 9.06 11.10 1.18
CA LYS A 34 9.84 11.18 -0.07
C LYS A 34 10.18 12.63 -0.45
N LYS A 35 9.22 13.56 -0.27
CA LYS A 35 9.44 15.00 -0.48
C LYS A 35 10.27 15.70 0.60
N GLY A 36 10.62 15.01 1.69
CA GLY A 36 11.36 15.59 2.80
C GLY A 36 10.56 16.60 3.65
N ILE A 37 9.24 16.65 3.50
CA ILE A 37 8.35 17.56 4.24
C ILE A 37 7.74 16.90 5.50
N ALA A 38 7.95 15.59 5.66
CA ALA A 38 7.55 14.83 6.84
C ALA A 38 8.64 13.85 7.27
N LYS A 39 8.50 13.33 8.50
CA LYS A 39 9.34 12.24 9.04
C LYS A 39 8.46 11.00 9.23
N PRO A 40 9.00 9.77 9.08
CA PRO A 40 8.23 8.52 9.20
C PRO A 40 7.94 8.15 10.68
N ILE A 41 7.38 9.08 11.45
CA ILE A 41 7.10 8.92 12.88
C ILE A 41 6.10 7.78 13.09
N GLY A 42 6.43 6.88 14.03
CA GLY A 42 5.64 5.68 14.31
C GLY A 42 6.03 4.46 13.48
N SER A 43 6.85 4.62 12.42
CA SER A 43 7.34 3.48 11.66
C SER A 43 8.48 2.76 12.37
N LEU A 44 8.22 1.54 12.86
CA LEU A 44 9.22 0.70 13.51
C LEU A 44 10.42 0.44 12.59
N THR A 45 10.18 0.17 11.31
CA THR A 45 11.27 -0.18 10.38
C THR A 45 12.15 1.02 10.03
N GLN A 46 11.58 2.23 10.00
CA GLN A 46 12.30 3.45 9.61
C GLN A 46 12.95 4.19 10.80
N MET A 47 12.41 4.03 12.01
CA MET A 47 12.87 4.79 13.19
C MET A 47 13.27 3.92 14.38
N GLY A 48 12.91 2.64 14.39
CA GLY A 48 13.20 1.73 15.49
C GLY A 48 14.61 1.14 15.45
N ASN A 49 15.04 0.65 16.61
CA ASN A 49 16.29 -0.08 16.79
C ASN A 49 16.02 -1.56 17.04
N ILE A 50 16.94 -2.43 16.59
CA ILE A 50 16.91 -3.86 16.89
C ILE A 50 18.00 -4.22 17.89
N ARG A 51 17.65 -4.91 18.99
CA ARG A 51 18.65 -5.40 19.94
C ARG A 51 19.35 -6.64 19.37
N LEU A 52 20.67 -6.61 19.37
CA LEU A 52 21.50 -7.75 19.02
C LEU A 52 22.28 -8.24 20.24
N GLY A 53 22.47 -9.56 20.36
CA GLY A 53 23.27 -10.15 21.43
C GLY A 53 22.68 -10.00 22.83
N LYS A 54 23.54 -10.09 23.85
CA LYS A 54 23.14 -9.94 25.26
C LYS A 54 22.85 -8.48 25.58
N ARG A 55 22.00 -8.24 26.58
CA ARG A 55 21.65 -6.88 27.05
C ARG A 55 22.86 -6.05 27.48
N THR A 56 23.93 -6.70 27.92
CA THR A 56 25.17 -6.07 28.38
C THR A 56 26.08 -5.60 27.25
N GLU A 57 25.81 -5.98 26.00
CA GLU A 57 26.64 -5.63 24.84
C GLU A 57 26.27 -4.26 24.24
N ASP A 58 25.15 -3.67 24.67
CA ASP A 58 24.65 -2.36 24.20
C ASP A 58 24.53 -2.21 22.66
N ARG A 59 24.19 -3.30 21.97
CA ARG A 59 24.08 -3.33 20.50
C ARG A 59 22.65 -3.09 20.03
N TYR A 60 22.36 -1.86 19.64
CA TYR A 60 21.03 -1.43 19.19
C TYR A 60 21.08 -0.61 17.87
N PRO A 61 21.55 -1.16 16.74
CA PRO A 61 21.53 -0.45 15.46
C PRO A 61 20.10 -0.11 15.01
N ARG A 62 19.94 0.90 14.14
CA ARG A 62 18.64 1.15 13.49
C ARG A 62 18.27 -0.01 12.58
N ILE A 63 16.98 -0.34 12.52
CA ILE A 63 16.49 -1.46 11.71
C ILE A 63 16.82 -1.24 10.23
N ASN A 64 16.55 -0.06 9.68
CA ASN A 64 16.84 0.28 8.28
C ASN A 64 18.33 0.39 7.93
N GLU A 65 19.22 0.49 8.93
CA GLU A 65 20.67 0.44 8.73
C GLU A 65 21.22 -0.99 8.86
N PHE A 66 20.43 -1.90 9.45
CA PHE A 66 20.85 -3.28 9.74
C PHE A 66 20.34 -4.30 8.71
N VAL A 67 19.10 -4.15 8.23
CA VAL A 67 18.50 -5.08 7.25
C VAL A 67 18.26 -4.38 5.90
N PRO A 68 18.44 -5.08 4.76
CA PRO A 68 18.24 -4.47 3.45
C PRO A 68 16.73 -4.30 3.18
N LEU A 69 16.20 -3.13 3.51
CA LEU A 69 14.83 -2.73 3.20
C LEU A 69 14.78 -2.01 1.85
N ALA A 70 13.61 -2.05 1.19
CA ALA A 70 13.38 -1.20 0.03
C ALA A 70 13.39 0.27 0.47
N ASP A 71 14.05 1.13 -0.30
CA ASP A 71 13.99 2.56 -0.08
C ASP A 71 12.57 3.06 -0.32
N LEU A 72 12.11 4.03 0.46
CA LEU A 72 10.77 4.60 0.27
C LEU A 72 10.63 5.19 -1.13
N ASN A 73 11.68 5.79 -1.70
CA ASN A 73 11.71 6.33 -3.07
C ASN A 73 11.54 5.24 -4.15
N ASP A 74 11.82 3.98 -3.82
CA ASP A 74 11.67 2.84 -4.72
C ASP A 74 10.28 2.17 -4.61
N ILE A 75 9.31 2.82 -3.94
CA ILE A 75 7.94 2.31 -3.82
C ILE A 75 7.01 2.93 -4.86
N ALA A 76 6.29 2.08 -5.59
CA ALA A 76 5.12 2.43 -6.39
C ALA A 76 3.84 1.90 -5.73
N PHE A 77 2.81 2.74 -5.69
CA PHE A 77 1.50 2.40 -5.12
C PHE A 77 0.46 2.17 -6.20
N GLY A 78 -0.42 1.20 -5.95
CA GLY A 78 -1.63 0.97 -6.71
C GLY A 78 -2.66 0.25 -5.83
N GLY A 79 -3.86 0.03 -6.35
CA GLY A 79 -4.88 -0.64 -5.58
C GLY A 79 -6.21 -0.72 -6.28
N TRP A 80 -7.17 -1.29 -5.57
CA TRP A 80 -8.54 -1.45 -6.03
C TRP A 80 -9.49 -0.81 -5.04
N ASP A 81 -10.58 -0.25 -5.54
CA ASP A 81 -11.67 0.21 -4.68
C ASP A 81 -13.01 0.08 -5.41
N LEU A 82 -14.11 0.08 -4.66
CA LEU A 82 -15.47 0.10 -5.19
C LEU A 82 -15.88 1.50 -5.69
N TYR A 83 -15.16 2.52 -5.22
CA TYR A 83 -15.32 3.91 -5.61
C TYR A 83 -14.24 4.31 -6.64
N GLU A 84 -14.51 5.37 -7.41
CA GLU A 84 -13.63 5.86 -8.47
C GLU A 84 -12.71 7.01 -8.02
N ASP A 85 -12.91 7.51 -6.79
CA ASP A 85 -12.13 8.58 -6.18
C ASP A 85 -10.63 8.25 -6.25
N ASN A 86 -9.84 9.19 -6.78
CA ASN A 86 -8.39 9.05 -6.72
C ASN A 86 -7.89 9.19 -5.27
N VAL A 87 -6.62 8.84 -5.00
CA VAL A 87 -6.10 8.82 -3.63
C VAL A 87 -6.16 10.19 -2.95
N TYR A 88 -6.02 11.30 -3.68
CA TYR A 88 -6.17 12.64 -3.10
C TYR A 88 -7.61 12.90 -2.64
N GLU A 89 -8.59 12.62 -3.49
CA GLU A 89 -10.02 12.79 -3.19
C GLU A 89 -10.43 11.95 -1.98
N SER A 90 -10.04 10.67 -1.97
CA SER A 90 -10.29 9.77 -0.85
C SER A 90 -9.58 10.22 0.44
N ALA A 91 -8.34 10.74 0.37
CA ALA A 91 -7.63 11.29 1.53
C ALA A 91 -8.33 12.53 2.12
N VAL A 92 -8.79 13.45 1.27
CA VAL A 92 -9.54 14.65 1.70
C VAL A 92 -10.86 14.24 2.36
N ASN A 93 -11.57 13.27 1.78
CA ASN A 93 -12.83 12.76 2.32
C ASN A 93 -12.64 12.04 3.66
N ALA A 94 -11.51 11.34 3.84
CA ALA A 94 -11.18 10.62 5.07
C ALA A 94 -10.90 11.53 6.28
N LYS A 95 -10.47 12.79 6.05
CA LYS A 95 -10.22 13.79 7.10
C LYS A 95 -9.25 13.33 8.20
N VAL A 96 -8.27 12.51 7.83
CA VAL A 96 -7.20 12.05 8.75
C VAL A 96 -6.02 13.02 8.77
N LEU A 97 -5.62 13.51 7.60
CA LEU A 97 -4.47 14.42 7.42
C LEU A 97 -4.94 15.85 7.14
N ASP A 98 -4.16 16.83 7.58
CA ASP A 98 -4.45 18.24 7.36
C ASP A 98 -4.44 18.59 5.86
N LEU A 99 -5.40 19.42 5.43
CA LEU A 99 -5.56 19.79 4.02
C LEU A 99 -4.30 20.45 3.41
N PRO A 100 -3.56 21.35 4.10
CA PRO A 100 -2.33 21.92 3.55
C PRO A 100 -1.25 20.86 3.26
N LEU A 101 -1.16 19.82 4.09
CA LEU A 101 -0.25 18.70 3.84
C LEU A 101 -0.67 17.98 2.55
N LEU A 102 -1.95 17.59 2.43
CA LEU A 102 -2.45 16.90 1.25
C LEU A 102 -2.26 17.73 -0.03
N GLN A 103 -2.46 19.05 0.03
CA GLN A 103 -2.22 19.95 -1.10
C GLN A 103 -0.75 19.95 -1.57
N SER A 104 0.20 19.84 -0.64
CA SER A 104 1.64 19.83 -0.96
C SER A 104 2.11 18.56 -1.70
N ILE A 105 1.33 17.47 -1.63
CA ILE A 105 1.57 16.17 -2.31
C ILE A 105 0.43 15.80 -3.27
N LYS A 106 -0.38 16.79 -3.68
CA LYS A 106 -1.58 16.56 -4.48
C LYS A 106 -1.28 15.84 -5.80
N THR A 107 -0.25 16.28 -6.51
CA THR A 107 0.14 15.71 -7.82
C THR A 107 0.43 14.22 -7.73
N GLU A 108 1.14 13.79 -6.68
CA GLU A 108 1.49 12.39 -6.47
C GLU A 108 0.26 11.54 -6.12
N LEU A 109 -0.66 12.10 -5.32
CA LEU A 109 -1.87 11.39 -4.89
C LEU A 109 -2.93 11.30 -6.00
N GLU A 110 -3.14 12.36 -6.81
CA GLU A 110 -4.10 12.34 -7.93
C GLU A 110 -3.69 11.38 -9.05
N ALA A 111 -2.39 11.08 -9.17
CA ALA A 111 -1.87 10.12 -10.14
C ALA A 111 -2.30 8.67 -9.84
N ILE A 112 -2.67 8.37 -8.59
CA ILE A 112 -3.06 7.02 -8.17
C ILE A 112 -4.59 6.92 -8.20
N LYS A 113 -5.10 6.17 -9.17
CA LYS A 113 -6.54 5.89 -9.33
C LYS A 113 -6.85 4.42 -9.02
N PRO A 114 -7.99 4.13 -8.37
CA PRO A 114 -8.39 2.76 -8.07
C PRO A 114 -8.68 1.98 -9.35
N MET A 115 -8.11 0.77 -9.45
CA MET A 115 -8.57 -0.24 -10.38
C MET A 115 -9.94 -0.79 -9.93
N LYS A 116 -10.74 -1.31 -10.87
CA LYS A 116 -12.03 -1.95 -10.55
C LYS A 116 -11.85 -3.11 -9.57
N ALA A 117 -12.55 -3.11 -8.45
CA ALA A 117 -12.44 -4.17 -7.46
C ALA A 117 -13.34 -5.38 -7.78
N VAL A 118 -12.98 -6.55 -7.24
CA VAL A 118 -13.92 -7.67 -7.13
C VAL A 118 -14.81 -7.43 -5.92
N PHE A 119 -16.13 -7.49 -6.09
CA PHE A 119 -17.07 -7.22 -5.00
C PHE A 119 -18.16 -8.27 -4.91
N ASP A 120 -18.48 -8.67 -3.68
CA ASP A 120 -19.59 -9.55 -3.37
C ASP A 120 -20.34 -8.98 -2.15
N LYS A 121 -21.53 -8.42 -2.39
CA LYS A 121 -22.33 -7.78 -1.34
C LYS A 121 -22.74 -8.75 -0.23
N SER A 122 -22.68 -10.06 -0.48
CA SER A 122 -22.94 -11.05 0.57
C SER A 122 -21.84 -11.08 1.64
N TYR A 123 -20.63 -10.58 1.36
CA TYR A 123 -19.51 -10.51 2.29
C TYR A 123 -19.47 -9.22 3.07
N VAL A 124 -19.89 -8.11 2.44
CA VAL A 124 -19.98 -6.77 3.05
C VAL A 124 -21.30 -6.12 2.65
N SER A 125 -22.27 -6.11 3.56
CA SER A 125 -23.64 -5.65 3.25
C SER A 125 -23.78 -4.13 3.13
N ASN A 126 -22.90 -3.38 3.80
CA ASN A 126 -23.01 -1.93 3.97
C ASN A 126 -22.29 -1.12 2.88
N LEU A 127 -21.75 -1.80 1.87
CA LEU A 127 -21.07 -1.16 0.76
C LEU A 127 -21.88 -1.30 -0.52
N ASP A 128 -21.80 -0.23 -1.29
CA ASP A 128 -22.27 -0.11 -2.65
C ASP A 128 -21.21 0.65 -3.42
N GLY A 129 -20.93 0.24 -4.66
CA GLY A 129 -19.98 0.94 -5.50
C GLY A 129 -20.10 0.53 -6.96
N VAL A 130 -19.59 1.41 -7.82
CA VAL A 130 -19.74 1.31 -9.28
C VAL A 130 -18.45 0.85 -9.96
N ASN A 131 -17.31 0.95 -9.28
CA ASN A 131 -16.00 0.56 -9.79
C ASN A 131 -15.74 -0.94 -9.59
N VAL A 132 -16.61 -1.78 -10.14
CA VAL A 132 -16.63 -3.23 -9.87
C VAL A 132 -16.32 -4.03 -11.14
N LYS A 133 -15.49 -5.07 -11.02
CA LYS A 133 -15.21 -6.04 -12.08
C LYS A 133 -16.43 -6.91 -12.35
N THR A 134 -16.65 -7.23 -13.62
CA THR A 134 -17.71 -8.14 -14.06
C THR A 134 -17.10 -9.35 -14.74
N GLY A 135 -17.64 -10.54 -14.49
CA GLY A 135 -17.19 -11.80 -15.08
C GLY A 135 -18.20 -12.91 -14.78
N PRO A 136 -18.30 -13.94 -15.65
CA PRO A 136 -19.30 -14.99 -15.49
C PRO A 136 -18.99 -15.92 -14.31
N THR A 137 -17.71 -16.08 -13.94
CA THR A 137 -17.30 -16.90 -12.79
C THR A 137 -16.29 -16.17 -11.90
N LYS A 138 -16.11 -16.67 -10.67
CA LYS A 138 -15.05 -16.19 -9.76
C LYS A 138 -13.65 -16.44 -10.33
N TYR A 139 -13.48 -17.47 -11.17
CA TYR A 139 -12.20 -17.73 -11.86
C TYR A 139 -11.88 -16.59 -12.84
N ASP A 140 -12.85 -16.13 -13.62
CA ASP A 140 -12.63 -15.01 -14.56
C ASP A 140 -12.27 -13.71 -13.81
N LEU A 141 -12.92 -13.46 -12.67
CA LEU A 141 -12.60 -12.32 -11.82
C LEU A 141 -11.18 -12.43 -11.23
N ALA A 142 -10.77 -13.62 -10.80
CA ALA A 142 -9.41 -13.87 -10.32
C ALA A 142 -8.37 -13.65 -11.43
N MET A 143 -8.65 -14.11 -12.66
CA MET A 143 -7.77 -13.87 -13.81
C MET A 143 -7.63 -12.38 -14.13
N GLN A 144 -8.70 -11.60 -14.04
CA GLN A 144 -8.63 -10.14 -14.19
C GLN A 144 -7.78 -9.47 -13.10
N VAL A 145 -7.81 -9.97 -11.85
CA VAL A 145 -6.95 -9.46 -10.78
C VAL A 145 -5.49 -9.83 -11.01
N ILE A 146 -5.21 -11.04 -11.50
CA ILE A 146 -3.85 -11.45 -11.89
C ILE A 146 -3.33 -10.55 -13.02
N GLU A 147 -4.16 -10.28 -14.02
CA GLU A 147 -3.82 -9.37 -15.11
C GLU A 147 -3.54 -7.94 -14.62
N ASP A 148 -4.36 -7.39 -13.72
CA ASP A 148 -4.10 -6.09 -13.09
C ASP A 148 -2.73 -6.04 -12.40
N ILE A 149 -2.37 -7.09 -11.65
CA ILE A 149 -1.09 -7.17 -10.93
C ILE A 149 0.09 -7.18 -11.92
N GLU A 150 0.01 -8.02 -12.96
CA GLU A 150 1.07 -8.11 -13.98
C GLU A 150 1.19 -6.80 -14.77
N ASN A 151 0.06 -6.21 -15.17
CA ASN A 151 0.04 -4.92 -15.86
C ASN A 151 0.63 -3.80 -14.99
N PHE A 152 0.23 -3.72 -13.72
CA PHE A 152 0.79 -2.75 -12.77
C PHE A 152 2.31 -2.92 -12.63
N LYS A 153 2.76 -4.17 -12.48
CA LYS A 153 4.19 -4.50 -12.35
C LYS A 153 4.99 -4.03 -13.56
N ILE A 154 4.50 -4.31 -14.77
CA ILE A 154 5.15 -3.92 -16.03
C ILE A 154 5.15 -2.39 -16.18
N GLN A 155 3.98 -1.75 -16.05
CA GLN A 155 3.81 -0.32 -16.26
C GLN A 155 4.65 0.54 -15.31
N ASN A 156 4.84 0.07 -14.07
CA ASN A 156 5.63 0.79 -13.08
C ASN A 156 7.11 0.37 -13.03
N GLY A 157 7.51 -0.65 -13.80
CA GLY A 157 8.86 -1.21 -13.76
C GLY A 157 9.20 -1.86 -12.42
N CYS A 158 8.24 -2.52 -11.78
CA CYS A 158 8.43 -3.16 -10.49
C CYS A 158 9.12 -4.53 -10.63
N ASN A 159 10.15 -4.77 -9.83
CA ASN A 159 10.80 -6.08 -9.75
C ASN A 159 9.97 -7.06 -8.90
N ARG A 160 9.33 -6.53 -7.86
CA ARG A 160 8.53 -7.28 -6.88
C ARG A 160 7.24 -6.53 -6.59
N VAL A 161 6.20 -7.28 -6.26
CA VAL A 161 4.92 -6.73 -5.85
C VAL A 161 4.49 -7.44 -4.57
N VAL A 162 3.97 -6.66 -3.62
CA VAL A 162 3.29 -7.17 -2.42
C VAL A 162 1.88 -6.62 -2.40
N MET A 163 0.95 -7.42 -1.88
CA MET A 163 -0.42 -7.00 -1.67
C MET A 163 -0.72 -6.92 -0.18
N VAL A 164 -1.40 -5.86 0.25
CA VAL A 164 -1.85 -5.68 1.64
C VAL A 164 -3.33 -5.31 1.63
N TRP A 165 -4.18 -6.16 2.22
CA TRP A 165 -5.62 -5.92 2.28
C TRP A 165 -5.96 -4.81 3.27
N CYS A 166 -6.52 -3.71 2.77
CA CYS A 166 -7.10 -2.61 3.56
C CYS A 166 -8.58 -2.40 3.23
N GLY A 167 -9.23 -3.42 2.64
CA GLY A 167 -10.65 -3.42 2.34
C GLY A 167 -11.49 -3.50 3.62
N SER A 168 -12.79 -3.25 3.48
CA SER A 168 -13.72 -3.39 4.60
C SER A 168 -13.70 -4.81 5.15
N THR A 169 -13.95 -4.93 6.46
CA THR A 169 -14.03 -6.22 7.13
C THR A 169 -15.18 -7.04 6.54
N GLU A 170 -14.84 -8.21 6.01
CA GLU A 170 -15.81 -9.16 5.48
C GLU A 170 -16.34 -10.05 6.60
N LYS A 171 -17.57 -10.56 6.43
CA LYS A 171 -18.09 -11.59 7.33
C LYS A 171 -17.20 -12.83 7.31
N TYR A 172 -17.19 -13.56 8.42
CA TYR A 172 -16.57 -14.88 8.47
C TYR A 172 -17.36 -15.87 7.58
N ILE A 173 -16.64 -16.75 6.88
CA ILE A 173 -17.20 -17.84 6.09
C ILE A 173 -16.93 -19.14 6.83
N GLN A 174 -17.93 -20.02 6.91
CA GLN A 174 -17.82 -21.35 7.47
C GLN A 174 -17.54 -22.40 6.39
#